data_AF-F2LTA1-F1
#
_entry.id   AF-F2LTA1-F1
#
_cell.length_a   1.000
_cell.length_b   1.000
_cell.length_c   1.000
_cell.angle_alpha   90.00
_cell.angle_beta   90.00
_cell.angle_gamma   90.00
#
_symmetry.space_group_name_H-M   'P 1'
#
loop_
_entity.id
_entity.type
_entity.pdbx_description
1 polymer ?
#
loop_
_entity_poly.entity_id
_entity_poly.type
_entity_poly.pdbx_seq_one_letter_code
_entity_poly.pdbx_strand_id
1 'polypeptide(L)'
;MNSQSKSETMGSRKLTRGTVARDVVDVAVFRTQKTRAQCVSMTTPGTRVTWCSLKEWIAAWKQINARAASSKKHQQRAAHVAVLASNIGVVNREMDIETLAAAKQLIERENMLPPRGNREGHPATEILQRVGTVLNERRRGGSKAGVGVRVYKTRLKVAA
;
A
#
# COMPACT_ATOMS: atom_id res chain seq x y z
N MET A 1 28.03 66.44 7.31
CA MET A 1 27.37 65.99 8.55
C MET A 1 25.89 65.78 8.25
N ASN A 2 25.29 64.74 8.85
CA ASN A 2 23.90 64.23 8.75
C ASN A 2 23.50 63.57 7.42
N SER A 3 23.31 62.24 7.35
CA SER A 3 22.37 61.33 8.06
C SER A 3 20.96 61.39 7.49
N GLN A 4 20.53 60.31 6.81
CA GLN A 4 19.30 59.59 7.16
C GLN A 4 19.15 58.28 6.35
N SER A 5 19.25 57.18 7.10
CA SER A 5 18.82 55.83 6.74
C SER A 5 17.29 55.75 6.69
N LYS A 6 16.74 54.99 5.73
CA LYS A 6 15.38 54.45 5.84
C LYS A 6 15.40 52.95 5.60
N SER A 7 15.09 52.25 6.69
CA SER A 7 14.91 50.82 6.85
C SER A 7 13.69 50.31 6.09
N GLU A 8 13.89 49.37 5.17
CA GLU A 8 12.82 48.56 4.59
C GLU A 8 12.29 47.58 5.64
N THR A 9 11.00 47.72 5.94
CA THR A 9 10.26 46.84 6.84
C THR A 9 9.69 45.69 5.99
N MET A 10 10.29 44.50 6.10
CA MET A 10 9.77 43.28 5.46
C MET A 10 8.43 42.88 6.09
N GLY A 11 7.34 43.25 5.42
CA GLY A 11 5.99 42.83 5.77
C GLY A 11 5.82 41.32 5.64
N SER A 12 5.51 40.68 6.76
CA SER A 12 5.05 39.29 6.83
C SER A 12 3.86 39.05 5.90
N ARG A 13 4.08 38.37 4.76
CA ARG A 13 3.00 37.82 3.94
C ARG A 13 2.36 36.66 4.68
N LYS A 14 1.17 36.90 5.24
CA LYS A 14 0.26 35.84 5.69
C LYS A 14 -0.12 34.97 4.50
N LEU A 15 0.49 33.79 4.39
CA LEU A 15 0.10 32.78 3.41
C LEU A 15 -1.32 32.31 3.74
N THR A 16 -2.25 32.65 2.87
CA THR A 16 -3.65 32.24 2.94
C THR A 16 -3.78 30.73 2.83
N ARG A 17 -4.58 30.15 3.73
CA ARG A 17 -4.92 28.73 3.88
C ARG A 17 -5.34 27.99 2.60
N GLY A 18 -5.71 28.71 1.53
CA GLY A 18 -6.08 28.17 0.22
C GLY A 18 -4.92 27.76 -0.69
N THR A 19 -3.72 28.34 -0.53
CA THR A 19 -2.55 28.01 -1.37
C THR A 19 -1.90 26.70 -0.91
N VAL A 20 -1.82 26.51 0.41
CA VAL A 20 -1.28 25.29 1.04
C VAL A 20 -2.10 24.05 0.65
N ALA A 21 -3.42 24.18 0.52
CA ALA A 21 -4.28 23.06 0.14
C ALA A 21 -4.07 22.61 -1.31
N ARG A 22 -3.82 23.54 -2.24
CA ARG A 22 -3.50 23.20 -3.64
C ARG A 22 -2.13 22.53 -3.77
N ASP A 23 -1.11 23.04 -3.07
CA ASP A 23 0.23 22.42 -3.05
C ASP A 23 0.21 21.00 -2.47
N VAL A 24 -0.59 20.74 -1.43
CA VAL A 24 -0.70 19.39 -0.84
C VAL A 24 -1.41 18.42 -1.80
N VAL A 25 -2.45 18.88 -2.50
CA VAL A 25 -3.15 18.08 -3.51
C VAL A 25 -2.22 17.79 -4.69
N ASP A 26 -1.45 18.77 -5.17
CA ASP A 26 -0.49 18.57 -6.26
C ASP A 26 0.67 17.66 -5.85
N VAL A 27 1.17 17.75 -4.62
CA VAL A 27 2.17 16.80 -4.09
C VAL A 27 1.60 15.39 -3.97
N ALA A 28 0.34 15.22 -3.57
CA ALA A 28 -0.31 13.92 -3.49
C ALA A 28 -0.56 13.31 -4.88
N VAL A 29 -0.99 14.12 -5.85
CA VAL A 29 -1.18 13.72 -7.25
C VAL A 29 0.16 13.40 -7.92
N PHE A 30 1.20 14.20 -7.68
CA PHE A 30 2.53 13.94 -8.21
C PHE A 30 3.17 12.69 -7.60
N ARG A 31 2.99 12.45 -6.30
CA ARG A 31 3.45 11.20 -5.64
C ARG A 31 2.73 9.98 -6.20
N THR A 32 1.40 10.04 -6.35
CA THR A 32 0.63 8.92 -6.92
C THR A 32 0.98 8.66 -8.39
N GLN A 33 1.23 9.71 -9.19
CA GLN A 33 1.73 9.56 -10.56
C GLN A 33 3.15 9.00 -10.61
N LYS A 34 4.06 9.45 -9.74
CA LYS A 34 5.43 8.92 -9.66
C LYS A 34 5.48 7.46 -9.20
N THR A 35 4.58 7.05 -8.29
CA THR A 35 4.43 5.64 -7.89
C THR A 35 3.89 4.79 -9.03
N ARG A 36 2.93 5.30 -9.82
CA ARG A 36 2.46 4.64 -11.06
C ARG A 36 3.55 4.56 -12.15
N ALA A 37 4.40 5.58 -12.25
CA ALA A 37 5.51 5.61 -13.22
C ALA A 37 6.67 4.65 -12.85
N GLN A 38 6.70 4.12 -11.63
CA GLN A 38 7.69 3.13 -11.17
C GLN A 38 7.14 1.71 -11.10
N CYS A 39 5.98 1.46 -11.70
CA CYS A 39 5.42 0.11 -11.82
C CYS A 39 6.12 -0.62 -12.97
N VAL A 40 7.04 -1.53 -12.62
CA VAL A 40 7.58 -2.48 -13.60
C VAL A 40 6.45 -3.43 -13.99
N SER A 41 6.01 -3.36 -15.25
CA SER A 41 4.99 -4.27 -15.78
C SER A 41 5.52 -5.70 -15.76
N MET A 42 4.87 -6.58 -15.00
CA MET A 42 5.23 -7.99 -14.91
C MET A 42 4.32 -8.80 -15.83
N THR A 43 4.89 -9.82 -16.46
CA THR A 43 4.14 -10.76 -17.31
C THR A 43 4.16 -12.14 -16.68
N THR A 44 3.02 -12.81 -16.67
CA THR A 44 2.93 -14.18 -16.16
C THR A 44 3.46 -15.17 -17.21
N PRO A 45 4.52 -15.95 -16.91
CA PRO A 45 5.10 -16.90 -17.85
C PRO A 45 4.06 -17.86 -18.44
N GLY A 46 4.19 -18.13 -19.74
CA GLY A 46 3.24 -18.99 -20.46
C GLY A 46 1.87 -18.36 -20.71
N THR A 47 1.71 -17.06 -20.49
CA THR A 47 0.50 -16.29 -20.80
C THR A 47 0.84 -14.91 -21.38
N ARG A 48 -0.17 -14.21 -21.91
CA ARG A 48 -0.08 -12.78 -22.29
C ARG A 48 -0.61 -11.86 -21.18
N VAL A 49 -0.81 -12.38 -19.97
CA VAL A 49 -1.41 -11.62 -18.87
C VAL A 49 -0.34 -10.79 -18.18
N THR A 50 -0.47 -9.47 -18.31
CA THR A 50 0.39 -8.47 -17.69
C THR A 50 -0.32 -7.80 -16.52
N TRP A 51 0.46 -7.37 -15.54
CA TRP A 51 -0.02 -6.66 -14.35
C TRP A 51 1.13 -5.87 -13.73
N CYS A 52 0.80 -4.80 -13.04
CA CYS A 52 1.78 -3.98 -12.32
C CYS A 52 1.38 -3.69 -10.87
N SER A 53 0.12 -3.90 -10.49
CA SER A 53 -0.40 -3.70 -9.13
C SER A 53 -0.94 -4.98 -8.50
N LEU A 54 -1.13 -5.00 -7.17
CA LEU A 54 -1.72 -6.15 -6.48
C LEU A 54 -3.18 -6.39 -6.91
N LYS A 55 -3.93 -5.31 -7.15
CA LYS A 55 -5.30 -5.39 -7.69
C LYS A 55 -5.34 -6.05 -9.06
N GLU A 56 -4.43 -5.67 -9.96
CA GLU A 56 -4.31 -6.29 -11.28
C GLU A 56 -3.84 -7.73 -11.20
N TRP A 57 -2.95 -8.07 -10.26
CA TRP A 57 -2.56 -9.45 -9.99
C TRP A 57 -3.78 -10.31 -9.60
N ILE A 58 -4.66 -9.81 -8.72
CA ILE A 58 -5.91 -10.52 -8.36
C ILE A 58 -6.80 -10.72 -9.60
N ALA A 59 -6.94 -9.70 -10.44
CA ALA A 59 -7.74 -9.78 -11.67
C ALA A 59 -7.14 -10.80 -12.66
N ALA A 60 -5.83 -10.78 -12.83
CA ALA A 60 -5.06 -11.73 -13.63
C ALA A 60 -5.24 -13.17 -13.14
N TRP A 61 -5.18 -13.40 -11.82
CA TRP A 61 -5.47 -14.71 -11.23
C TRP A 61 -6.86 -15.20 -11.61
N LYS A 62 -7.90 -14.37 -11.44
CA LYS A 62 -9.29 -14.73 -11.80
C LYS A 62 -9.40 -15.09 -13.29
N GLN A 63 -8.74 -14.33 -14.17
CA GLN A 63 -8.72 -14.60 -15.60
C GLN A 63 -8.08 -15.96 -15.93
N ILE A 64 -6.97 -16.31 -15.27
CA ILE A 64 -6.31 -17.63 -15.44
C ILE A 64 -7.18 -18.73 -14.84
N ASN A 65 -7.80 -18.49 -13.69
CA ASN A 65 -8.62 -19.47 -12.97
C ASN A 65 -9.95 -19.77 -13.68
N ALA A 66 -10.48 -18.84 -14.48
CA ALA A 66 -11.69 -19.05 -15.29
C ALA A 66 -11.47 -19.97 -16.51
N ARG A 67 -10.22 -20.27 -16.88
CA ARG A 67 -9.92 -21.16 -18.01
C ARG A 67 -10.33 -22.60 -17.74
N ALA A 68 -10.57 -23.35 -18.81
CA ALA A 68 -10.84 -24.78 -18.76
C ALA A 68 -9.75 -25.54 -17.98
N ALA A 69 -10.17 -26.54 -17.20
CA ALA A 69 -9.27 -27.36 -16.40
C ALA A 69 -8.29 -28.09 -17.31
N SER A 70 -6.99 -27.87 -17.08
CA SER A 70 -5.90 -28.45 -17.88
C SER A 70 -4.60 -28.38 -17.09
N SER A 71 -3.67 -29.31 -17.35
CA SER A 71 -2.32 -29.24 -16.78
C SER A 71 -1.65 -27.88 -17.02
N LYS A 72 -1.83 -27.32 -18.22
CA LYS A 72 -1.37 -25.98 -18.58
C LYS A 72 -1.93 -24.89 -17.67
N LYS A 73 -3.21 -24.94 -17.30
CA LYS A 73 -3.81 -24.00 -16.33
C LYS A 73 -3.12 -24.10 -14.97
N HIS A 74 -2.85 -25.30 -14.48
CA HIS A 74 -2.15 -25.48 -13.19
C HIS A 74 -0.74 -24.88 -13.24
N GLN A 75 0.01 -25.12 -14.31
CA GLN A 75 1.34 -24.53 -14.52
C GLN A 75 1.29 -23.00 -14.57
N GLN A 76 0.33 -22.43 -15.32
CA GLN A 76 0.15 -20.98 -15.41
C GLN A 76 -0.21 -20.34 -14.06
N ARG A 77 -1.03 -21.01 -13.24
CA ARG A 77 -1.34 -20.56 -11.87
C ARG A 77 -0.11 -20.58 -10.99
N ALA A 78 0.65 -21.67 -10.99
CA ALA A 78 1.90 -21.76 -10.23
C ALA A 78 2.90 -20.66 -10.64
N ALA A 79 3.08 -20.45 -11.95
CA ALA A 79 3.92 -19.38 -12.47
C ALA A 79 3.43 -17.99 -12.03
N HIS A 80 2.11 -17.74 -12.03
CA HIS A 80 1.53 -16.47 -11.61
C HIS A 80 1.82 -16.14 -10.14
N VAL A 81 1.74 -17.15 -9.27
CA VAL A 81 2.10 -17.01 -7.85
C VAL A 81 3.60 -16.76 -7.70
N ALA A 82 4.43 -17.52 -8.42
CA ALA A 82 5.88 -17.38 -8.36
C ALA A 82 6.34 -15.96 -8.74
N VAL A 83 5.77 -15.36 -9.80
CA VAL A 83 6.13 -13.99 -10.20
C VAL A 83 5.81 -12.97 -9.11
N LEU A 84 4.68 -13.09 -8.40
CA LEU A 84 4.38 -12.18 -7.29
C LEU A 84 5.32 -12.38 -6.10
N ALA A 85 5.69 -13.63 -5.79
CA ALA A 85 6.68 -13.90 -4.74
C ALA A 85 8.03 -13.25 -5.08
N SER A 86 8.50 -13.38 -6.33
CA SER A 86 9.72 -12.71 -6.80
C SER A 86 9.61 -11.17 -6.82
N ASN A 87 8.39 -10.62 -6.91
CA ASN A 87 8.12 -9.19 -6.96
C ASN A 87 7.34 -8.71 -5.72
N ILE A 88 7.73 -9.21 -4.53
CA ILE A 88 7.01 -8.94 -3.28
C ILE A 88 6.92 -7.43 -2.94
N GLY A 89 7.78 -6.60 -3.53
CA GLY A 89 7.71 -5.15 -3.44
C GLY A 89 6.36 -4.56 -3.87
N VAL A 90 5.60 -5.24 -4.73
CA VAL A 90 4.24 -4.85 -5.14
C VAL A 90 3.29 -4.87 -3.94
N VAL A 91 3.38 -5.92 -3.09
CA VAL A 91 2.59 -6.04 -1.87
C VAL A 91 2.96 -4.93 -0.88
N ASN A 92 4.25 -4.61 -0.77
CA ASN A 92 4.74 -3.58 0.16
C ASN A 92 4.24 -2.17 -0.18
N ARG A 93 4.09 -1.89 -1.47
CA ARG A 93 3.62 -0.60 -1.98
C ARG A 93 2.11 -0.46 -1.94
N GLU A 94 1.37 -1.55 -1.79
CA GLU A 94 -0.08 -1.50 -1.70
C GLU A 94 -0.51 -0.73 -0.44
N MET A 95 -1.40 0.23 -0.67
CA MET A 95 -1.92 1.12 0.35
C MET A 95 -3.39 0.80 0.65
N ASP A 96 -4.09 0.20 -0.32
CA ASP A 96 -5.50 -0.14 -0.17
C ASP A 96 -5.67 -1.38 0.71
N ILE A 97 -6.31 -1.17 1.86
CA ILE A 97 -6.63 -2.21 2.84
C ILE A 97 -7.58 -3.24 2.25
N GLU A 98 -8.53 -2.82 1.40
CA GLU A 98 -9.48 -3.73 0.77
C GLU A 98 -8.78 -4.65 -0.22
N THR A 99 -7.90 -4.11 -1.06
CA THR A 99 -7.07 -4.90 -1.98
C THR A 99 -6.17 -5.89 -1.22
N LEU A 100 -5.52 -5.48 -0.13
CA LEU A 100 -4.72 -6.39 0.71
C LEU A 100 -5.58 -7.50 1.36
N ALA A 101 -6.78 -7.15 1.86
CA ALA A 101 -7.71 -8.12 2.42
C ALA A 101 -8.22 -9.10 1.35
N ALA A 102 -8.52 -8.61 0.15
CA ALA A 102 -8.94 -9.43 -0.98
C ALA A 102 -7.83 -10.39 -1.42
N ALA A 103 -6.57 -9.92 -1.50
CA ALA A 103 -5.43 -10.78 -1.79
C ALA A 103 -5.26 -11.89 -0.75
N LYS A 104 -5.35 -11.55 0.55
CA LYS A 104 -5.29 -12.52 1.64
C LYS A 104 -6.37 -13.59 1.50
N GLN A 105 -7.62 -13.18 1.33
CA GLN A 105 -8.75 -14.10 1.18
C GLN A 105 -8.61 -15.00 -0.04
N LEU A 106 -8.13 -14.45 -1.16
CA LEU A 106 -7.89 -15.21 -2.39
C LEU A 106 -6.92 -16.36 -2.14
N ILE A 107 -5.77 -16.09 -1.50
CA ILE A 107 -4.73 -17.09 -1.22
C ILE A 107 -5.24 -18.16 -0.25
N GLU A 108 -5.99 -17.77 0.77
CA GLU A 108 -6.54 -18.68 1.77
C GLU A 108 -7.64 -19.59 1.20
N ARG A 109 -8.46 -19.09 0.27
CA ARG A 109 -9.65 -19.82 -0.26
C ARG A 109 -9.37 -20.63 -1.51
N GLU A 110 -8.49 -20.18 -2.41
CA GLU A 110 -8.26 -20.81 -3.71
C GLU A 110 -7.25 -21.99 -3.65
N ASN A 111 -7.09 -22.60 -2.48
CA ASN A 111 -6.18 -23.73 -2.23
C ASN A 111 -4.76 -23.51 -2.79
N MET A 112 -4.26 -22.27 -2.72
CA MET A 112 -2.90 -21.94 -3.20
C MET A 112 -1.81 -22.40 -2.23
N LEU A 113 -2.19 -22.72 -0.99
CA LEU A 113 -1.27 -23.11 0.06
C LEU A 113 -0.98 -24.61 -0.02
N PRO A 114 0.28 -25.02 0.11
CA PRO A 114 0.62 -26.43 0.20
C PRO A 114 0.13 -27.00 1.56
N PRO A 115 0.03 -28.34 1.66
CA PRO A 115 -0.30 -29.02 2.90
C PRO A 115 0.57 -28.57 4.08
N ARG A 116 0.01 -28.66 5.30
CA ARG A 116 0.75 -28.40 6.53
C ARG A 116 1.95 -29.36 6.60
N GLY A 117 3.17 -28.82 6.52
CA GLY A 117 4.42 -29.58 6.40
C GLY A 117 5.31 -29.10 5.26
N ASN A 118 4.72 -28.71 4.11
CA ASN A 118 5.47 -28.27 2.92
C ASN A 118 5.34 -26.77 2.66
N ARG A 119 5.10 -25.99 3.71
CA ARG A 119 4.81 -24.55 3.61
C ARG A 119 6.06 -23.69 3.54
N GLU A 120 7.16 -24.18 4.09
CA GLU A 120 8.44 -23.48 4.12
C GLU A 120 8.97 -23.29 2.71
N GLY A 121 9.38 -22.05 2.37
CA GLY A 121 9.87 -21.68 1.04
C GLY A 121 8.83 -21.73 -0.10
N HIS A 122 7.55 -22.01 0.19
CA HIS A 122 6.53 -22.03 -0.86
C HIS A 122 6.05 -20.61 -1.20
N PRO A 123 6.04 -20.20 -2.49
CA PRO A 123 5.70 -18.84 -2.93
C PRO A 123 4.38 -18.31 -2.37
N ALA A 124 3.32 -19.13 -2.35
CA ALA A 124 2.02 -18.71 -1.81
C ALA A 124 2.05 -18.43 -0.29
N THR A 125 2.88 -19.16 0.46
CA THR A 125 3.05 -18.95 1.90
C THR A 125 3.75 -17.62 2.17
N GLU A 126 4.82 -17.33 1.43
CA GLU A 126 5.57 -16.08 1.54
C GLU A 126 4.69 -14.86 1.24
N ILE A 127 3.91 -14.93 0.15
CA ILE A 127 2.97 -13.87 -0.21
C ILE A 127 1.93 -13.70 0.90
N LEU A 128 1.34 -14.79 1.42
CA LEU A 128 0.34 -14.71 2.48
C LEU A 128 0.88 -14.05 3.74
N GLN A 129 2.07 -14.46 4.20
CA GLN A 129 2.74 -13.88 5.36
C GLN A 129 2.98 -12.39 5.15
N ARG A 130 3.45 -12.01 3.96
CA ARG A 130 3.74 -10.61 3.67
C ARG A 130 2.48 -9.76 3.58
N VAL A 131 1.45 -10.22 2.87
CA VAL A 131 0.15 -9.53 2.80
C VAL A 131 -0.43 -9.34 4.20
N GLY A 132 -0.38 -10.37 5.05
CA GLY A 132 -0.85 -10.28 6.44
C GLY A 132 -0.07 -9.23 7.26
N THR A 133 1.24 -9.18 7.09
CA THR A 133 2.12 -8.20 7.74
C THR A 133 1.76 -6.78 7.31
N VAL A 134 1.73 -6.51 5.99
CA VAL A 134 1.42 -5.18 5.45
C VAL A 134 0.00 -4.76 5.84
N LEU A 135 -0.99 -5.65 5.76
CA LEU A 135 -2.36 -5.36 6.17
C LEU A 135 -2.45 -4.93 7.64
N ASN A 136 -1.74 -5.62 8.53
CA ASN A 136 -1.68 -5.26 9.95
C ASN A 136 -0.98 -3.91 10.18
N GLU A 137 0.11 -3.64 9.46
CA GLU A 137 0.80 -2.35 9.49
C GLU A 137 -0.11 -1.21 9.04
N ARG A 138 -0.84 -1.38 7.92
CA ARG A 138 -1.78 -0.37 7.41
C ARG A 138 -2.93 -0.11 8.39
N ARG A 139 -3.53 -1.16 8.96
CA ARG A 139 -4.59 -1.03 9.97
C ARG A 139 -4.12 -0.28 11.21
N ARG A 140 -2.94 -0.63 11.73
CA ARG A 140 -2.35 0.06 12.90
C ARG A 140 -1.95 1.50 12.60
N GLY A 141 -1.44 1.77 11.40
CA GLY A 141 -1.10 3.11 10.92
C GLY A 141 -2.31 4.04 10.86
N GLY A 142 -3.47 3.52 10.42
CA GLY A 142 -4.74 4.25 10.45
C GLY A 142 -5.21 4.59 11.87
N SER A 143 -4.99 3.70 12.85
CA SER A 143 -5.39 3.93 14.24
C SER A 143 -4.51 4.97 14.97
N LYS A 144 -3.24 5.15 14.58
CA LYS A 144 -2.33 6.12 15.22
C LYS A 144 -2.58 7.57 14.81
N ALA A 145 -3.33 7.82 13.74
CA ALA A 145 -3.69 9.18 13.31
C ALA A 145 -4.78 9.83 14.20
N GLY A 146 -5.34 9.12 15.20
CA GLY A 146 -6.47 9.59 16.00
C GLY A 146 -6.35 9.47 17.53
N VAL A 147 -5.20 9.13 18.11
CA VAL A 147 -5.07 8.99 19.58
C VAL A 147 -3.99 9.92 20.12
N GLY A 148 -4.40 11.18 20.27
CA GLY A 148 -3.61 12.25 20.87
C GLY A 148 -4.49 13.18 21.70
N VAL A 149 -5.42 12.65 22.51
CA VAL A 149 -6.01 13.43 23.61
C VAL A 149 -5.84 12.62 24.89
N ARG A 150 -4.67 12.75 25.50
CA ARG A 150 -4.44 12.34 26.89
C ARG A 150 -5.12 13.40 27.76
N VAL A 151 -6.40 13.21 28.08
CA VAL A 151 -7.08 14.04 29.10
C VAL A 151 -6.41 13.73 30.43
N TYR A 152 -5.48 14.58 30.86
CA TYR A 152 -5.04 14.60 32.23
C TYR A 152 -6.22 15.12 33.06
N LYS A 153 -6.84 14.26 33.86
CA LYS A 153 -7.75 14.71 34.93
C LYS A 153 -6.89 15.41 35.98
N THR A 154 -6.77 16.72 35.89
CA THR A 154 -6.27 17.53 37.00
C THR A 154 -7.31 17.46 38.13
N ARG A 155 -7.05 16.66 39.17
CA ARG A 155 -7.76 16.83 40.44
C ARG A 155 -7.24 18.11 41.09
N LEU A 156 -7.95 19.22 40.92
CA LEU A 156 -7.78 20.38 41.80
C LEU A 156 -8.31 19.97 43.18
N LYS A 157 -7.41 19.90 44.17
CA LYS A 157 -7.80 19.91 45.58
C LYS A 157 -8.33 21.30 45.89
N VAL A 158 -9.61 21.41 46.21
CA VAL A 158 -10.14 22.57 46.93
C VAL A 158 -10.12 22.19 48.40
N ALA A 159 -9.19 22.80 49.15
CA ALA A 159 -9.25 22.83 50.60
C ALA A 159 -10.20 23.96 51.00
N ALA A 160 -11.16 23.64 51.86
CA ALA A 160 -11.96 24.59 52.63
C ALA A 160 -12.04 24.05 54.06
#